data_AF-A0AAV5RMQ1-F1
#
_entry.id   AF-A0AAV5RMQ1-F1
#
_cell.length_a   1.000
_cell.length_b   1.000
_cell.length_c   1.000
_cell.angle_alpha   90.00
_cell.angle_beta   90.00
_cell.angle_gamma   90.00
#
_symmetry.space_group_name_H-M   'P 1'
#
loop_
_entity.id
_entity.type
_entity.pdbx_description
1 polymer ?
#
loop_
_entity_poly.entity_id
_entity_poly.type
_entity_poly.pdbx_seq_one_letter_code
_entity_poly.pdbx_strand_id
1 'polypeptide(L)'
;MSVSFRQVDIDKYDVNSPVNVLPEPTQVISDYPVDALKQAVRPLISSGKSVEALATVFESPPYGLDDETKNAVAVIVLEVLSAFRVSEIESAIKQMDKQQRTVLTKYLYKLSSMPEGKANGTVILNWMEKTFQVAGESTIVRHITDRRTV
;
A
#
# COMPACT_ATOMS: atom_id res chain seq x y z
N MET A 1 -20.27 -16.92 -39.31
CA MET A 1 -19.81 -16.99 -37.91
C MET A 1 -20.93 -16.46 -37.04
N SER A 2 -21.56 -17.33 -36.24
CA SER A 2 -22.65 -16.97 -35.33
C SER A 2 -22.06 -16.31 -34.09
N VAL A 3 -22.11 -14.98 -33.98
CA VAL A 3 -21.74 -14.28 -32.74
C VAL A 3 -22.80 -14.61 -31.68
N SER A 4 -22.37 -15.13 -30.54
CA SER A 4 -23.24 -15.48 -29.41
C SER A 4 -23.76 -14.21 -28.73
N PHE A 5 -24.86 -13.65 -29.24
CA PHE A 5 -25.43 -12.37 -28.81
C PHE A 5 -25.86 -12.33 -27.34
N ARG A 6 -25.99 -13.49 -26.68
CA ARG A 6 -26.37 -13.60 -25.26
C ARG A 6 -25.18 -13.57 -24.29
N GLN A 7 -23.94 -13.60 -24.80
CA GLN A 7 -22.72 -13.55 -24.00
C GLN A 7 -22.07 -12.16 -23.96
N VAL A 8 -22.66 -11.19 -24.66
CA VAL A 8 -22.15 -9.82 -24.69
C VAL A 8 -22.59 -9.12 -23.40
N ASP A 9 -21.61 -8.65 -22.62
CA ASP A 9 -21.83 -7.81 -21.45
C ASP A 9 -22.20 -6.38 -21.92
N ILE A 10 -23.50 -6.10 -21.91
CA ILE A 10 -24.05 -4.79 -22.29
C ILE A 10 -23.95 -3.77 -21.14
N ASP A 11 -23.81 -4.22 -19.89
CA ASP A 11 -23.79 -3.36 -18.70
C ASP A 11 -22.52 -2.53 -18.63
N LYS A 12 -21.43 -2.98 -19.26
CA LYS A 12 -20.20 -2.19 -19.45
C LYS A 12 -20.46 -0.83 -20.10
N TYR A 13 -21.48 -0.74 -20.95
CA TYR A 13 -21.83 0.49 -21.67
C TYR A 13 -22.97 1.28 -21.01
N ASP A 14 -23.45 0.85 -19.84
CA ASP A 14 -24.47 1.61 -19.11
C ASP A 14 -23.87 2.89 -18.51
N VAL A 15 -24.41 4.02 -18.94
CA VAL A 15 -24.03 5.37 -18.50
C VAL A 15 -24.41 5.60 -17.03
N ASN A 16 -25.43 4.89 -16.53
CA ASN A 16 -25.87 4.98 -15.13
C ASN A 16 -25.15 3.98 -14.21
N SER A 17 -24.20 3.22 -14.75
CA SER A 17 -23.44 2.26 -13.95
C SER A 17 -22.73 2.98 -12.80
N PRO A 18 -22.92 2.57 -11.53
CA PRO A 18 -22.24 3.20 -10.40
C PRO A 18 -20.71 3.06 -10.50
N VAL A 19 -20.21 2.12 -11.30
CA VAL A 19 -18.78 1.96 -11.60
C VAL A 19 -18.24 3.13 -12.42
N ASN A 20 -19.04 3.66 -13.36
CA ASN A 20 -18.69 4.74 -14.29
C ASN A 20 -18.92 6.15 -13.71
N VAL A 21 -19.73 6.27 -12.66
CA VAL A 21 -20.07 7.57 -12.03
C VAL A 21 -19.08 7.96 -10.91
N LEU A 22 -18.33 6.99 -10.39
CA LEU A 22 -17.35 7.24 -9.33
C LEU A 22 -16.05 7.79 -9.94
N PRO A 23 -15.52 8.92 -9.44
CA PRO A 23 -14.30 9.52 -9.98
C PRO A 23 -13.15 8.50 -9.93
N GLU A 24 -12.42 8.39 -11.04
CA GLU A 24 -11.22 7.56 -11.10
C GLU A 24 -10.20 8.03 -10.05
N PRO A 25 -9.47 7.10 -9.41
CA PRO A 25 -8.43 7.44 -8.45
C PRO A 25 -7.45 8.45 -9.04
N THR A 26 -7.43 9.65 -8.46
CA THR A 26 -7.09 10.94 -9.11
C THR A 26 -5.62 11.18 -9.44
N GLN A 27 -4.75 10.16 -9.45
CA GLN A 27 -3.35 10.36 -9.83
C GLN A 27 -2.86 9.18 -10.66
N VAL A 28 -2.93 9.33 -11.99
CA VAL A 28 -2.13 8.53 -12.91
C VAL A 28 -0.74 9.15 -12.89
N ILE A 29 0.08 8.72 -11.93
CA ILE A 29 1.51 9.05 -11.95
C ILE A 29 2.08 8.29 -13.15
N SER A 30 2.66 8.99 -14.13
CA SER A 30 3.19 8.37 -15.35
C SER A 30 4.57 7.76 -15.17
N ASP A 31 5.33 8.23 -14.18
CA ASP A 31 6.68 7.78 -13.88
C ASP A 31 6.93 7.86 -12.37
N TYR A 32 7.41 6.76 -11.78
CA TYR A 32 7.70 6.67 -10.35
C TYR A 32 9.16 6.28 -10.16
N PRO A 33 9.99 7.12 -9.52
CA PRO A 33 11.42 6.86 -9.41
C PRO A 33 11.72 5.86 -8.29
N VAL A 34 11.40 4.58 -8.51
CA VAL A 34 11.59 3.48 -7.54
C VAL A 34 13.05 3.40 -7.08
N ASP A 35 14.00 3.54 -8.01
CA ASP A 35 15.43 3.49 -7.71
C ASP A 35 15.88 4.66 -6.83
N ALA A 36 15.36 5.87 -7.08
CA ALA A 36 15.66 7.04 -6.25
C ALA A 36 15.10 6.86 -4.83
N LEU A 37 13.87 6.32 -4.71
CA LEU A 37 13.30 5.99 -3.41
C LEU A 37 14.17 4.98 -2.66
N LYS A 38 14.61 3.93 -3.35
CA LYS A 38 15.49 2.90 -2.77
C LYS A 38 16.83 3.47 -2.31
N GLN A 39 17.42 4.37 -3.09
CA GLN A 39 18.67 5.07 -2.75
C GLN A 39 18.51 6.03 -1.58
N ALA A 40 17.35 6.67 -1.42
CA ALA A 40 17.05 7.55 -0.28
C ALA A 40 16.83 6.76 1.02
N VAL A 41 16.17 5.60 0.93
CA VAL A 41 15.75 4.81 2.09
C VAL A 41 16.90 3.98 2.70
N ARG A 42 17.76 3.38 1.88
CA ARG A 42 18.84 2.49 2.36
C ARG A 42 19.79 3.14 3.39
N PRO A 43 20.31 4.36 3.17
CA PRO A 43 21.17 5.03 4.15
C PRO A 43 20.45 5.31 5.48
N LEU A 44 19.15 5.62 5.44
CA LEU A 44 18.35 5.87 6.64
C LEU A 44 18.20 4.61 7.48
N ILE A 45 17.95 3.46 6.84
CA ILE A 45 17.93 2.15 7.51
C ILE A 45 19.28 1.85 8.16
N SER A 46 20.38 1.99 7.41
CA SER A 46 21.73 1.70 7.94
C SER A 46 22.16 2.63 9.07
N SER A 47 21.64 3.85 9.09
CA SER A 47 21.91 4.85 10.14
C SER A 47 21.01 4.71 11.37
N GLY A 48 20.11 3.72 11.40
CA GLY A 48 19.15 3.50 12.48
C GLY A 48 17.99 4.52 12.50
N LYS A 49 17.82 5.30 11.44
CA LYS A 49 16.75 6.31 11.28
C LYS A 49 15.51 5.73 10.60
N SER A 50 15.05 4.57 11.07
CA SER A 50 13.97 3.81 10.43
C SER A 50 12.64 4.56 10.38
N VAL A 51 12.38 5.48 11.33
CA VAL A 51 11.15 6.32 11.33
C VAL A 51 11.15 7.33 10.19
N GLU A 52 12.30 7.98 9.92
CA GLU A 52 12.45 8.90 8.77
C GLU A 52 12.31 8.13 7.45
N ALA A 53 12.84 6.89 7.39
CA ALA A 53 12.68 6.01 6.25
C ALA A 53 11.19 5.69 5.96
N LEU A 54 10.39 5.38 6.99
CA LEU A 54 8.95 5.16 6.83
C LEU A 54 8.23 6.40 6.32
N ALA A 55 8.54 7.58 6.86
CA ALA A 55 7.93 8.83 6.42
C ALA A 55 8.21 9.10 4.93
N THR A 56 9.45 8.84 4.48
CA THR A 56 9.87 9.00 3.09
C THR A 56 9.08 8.10 2.14
N VAL A 57 8.87 6.82 2.52
CA VAL A 57 8.13 5.86 1.69
C VAL A 57 6.64 6.18 1.61
N PHE A 58 6.08 6.80 2.65
CA PHE A 58 4.64 7.12 2.71
C PHE A 58 4.28 8.51 2.16
N GLU A 59 5.26 9.35 1.82
CA GLU A 59 5.03 10.69 1.27
C GLU A 59 4.36 10.63 -0.11
N SER A 60 4.76 9.69 -0.96
CA SER A 60 4.20 9.52 -2.31
C SER A 60 3.97 8.04 -2.62
N PRO A 61 2.83 7.45 -2.21
CA PRO A 61 2.48 6.08 -2.58
C PRO A 61 2.18 5.97 -4.10
N PRO A 62 2.57 4.87 -4.79
CA PRO A 62 2.44 4.69 -6.24
C PRO A 62 1.00 4.33 -6.64
N TYR A 63 0.05 5.22 -6.35
CA TYR A 63 -1.35 5.05 -6.77
C TYR A 63 -1.48 5.10 -8.28
N GLY A 64 -2.36 4.27 -8.85
CA GLY A 64 -2.69 4.29 -10.28
C GLY A 64 -1.60 3.73 -11.21
N LEU A 65 -0.45 3.29 -10.69
CA LEU A 65 0.64 2.69 -11.45
C LEU A 65 0.41 1.20 -11.75
N ASP A 66 1.27 0.65 -12.61
CA ASP A 66 1.33 -0.78 -12.91
C ASP A 66 1.71 -1.61 -11.66
N ASP A 67 1.31 -2.89 -11.68
CA ASP A 67 1.52 -3.78 -10.54
C ASP A 67 3.01 -4.06 -10.27
N GLU A 68 3.88 -4.01 -11.29
CA GLU A 68 5.32 -4.23 -11.13
C GLU A 68 5.97 -3.10 -10.31
N THR A 69 5.72 -1.85 -10.68
CA THR A 69 6.19 -0.67 -9.92
C THR A 69 5.68 -0.69 -8.49
N LYS A 70 4.38 -0.98 -8.31
CA LYS A 70 3.75 -1.10 -7.00
C LYS A 70 4.38 -2.18 -6.12
N ASN A 71 4.65 -3.34 -6.71
CA ASN A 71 5.32 -4.45 -6.02
C ASN A 71 6.76 -4.09 -5.65
N ALA A 72 7.50 -3.41 -6.53
CA ALA A 72 8.85 -2.95 -6.25
C ALA A 72 8.90 -1.98 -5.06
N VAL A 73 7.97 -1.03 -4.98
CA VAL A 73 7.83 -0.13 -3.82
C VAL A 73 7.43 -0.91 -2.57
N ALA A 74 6.53 -1.88 -2.67
CA ALA A 74 6.14 -2.71 -1.54
C ALA A 74 7.33 -3.48 -0.94
N VAL A 75 8.24 -3.99 -1.78
CA VAL A 75 9.48 -4.63 -1.30
C VAL A 75 10.36 -3.63 -0.53
N ILE A 76 10.46 -2.38 -0.97
CA ILE A 76 11.17 -1.32 -0.23
C ILE A 76 10.49 -1.07 1.13
N VAL A 77 9.15 -1.01 1.18
CA VAL A 77 8.40 -0.89 2.43
C VAL A 77 8.75 -2.06 3.36
N LEU A 78 8.78 -3.29 2.84
CA LEU A 78 9.12 -4.48 3.63
C LEU A 78 10.54 -4.42 4.20
N GLU A 79 11.52 -3.94 3.42
CA GLU A 79 12.89 -3.69 3.91
C GLU A 79 12.88 -2.73 5.11
N VAL A 80 12.14 -1.62 5.02
CA VAL A 80 12.01 -0.65 6.12
C VAL A 80 11.31 -1.25 7.33
N LEU A 81 10.18 -1.94 7.14
CA LEU A 81 9.41 -2.55 8.24
C LEU A 81 10.24 -3.60 8.99
N SER A 82 11.11 -4.33 8.28
CA SER A 82 11.98 -5.36 8.85
C SER A 82 13.15 -4.78 9.65
N ALA A 83 13.48 -3.50 9.47
CA ALA A 83 14.55 -2.82 10.21
C ALA A 83 14.15 -2.41 11.64
N PHE A 84 12.86 -2.46 11.98
CA PHE A 84 12.37 -2.11 13.31
C PHE A 84 12.45 -3.27 14.29
N ARG A 85 12.76 -2.95 15.55
CA ARG A 85 12.52 -3.89 16.64
C ARG A 85 11.04 -3.91 16.99
N VAL A 86 10.52 -5.06 17.41
CA VAL A 86 9.09 -5.22 17.78
C VAL A 86 8.65 -4.20 18.84
N SER A 87 9.54 -3.85 19.78
CA SER A 87 9.29 -2.86 20.83
C SER A 87 9.14 -1.42 20.31
N GLU A 88 9.65 -1.11 19.12
CA GLU A 88 9.65 0.23 18.52
C GLU A 88 8.45 0.47 17.58
N ILE A 89 7.74 -0.61 17.19
CA ILE A 89 6.64 -0.55 16.23
C ILE A 89 5.51 0.35 16.75
N GLU A 90 5.07 0.16 17.99
CA GLU A 90 3.93 0.90 18.54
C GLU A 90 4.21 2.40 18.64
N SER A 91 5.42 2.78 19.05
CA SER A 91 5.82 4.19 19.14
C SER A 91 5.96 4.83 17.76
N ALA A 92 6.41 4.09 16.75
CA ALA A 92 6.45 4.56 15.36
C ALA A 92 5.03 4.83 14.81
N ILE A 93 4.08 3.93 15.04
CA ILE A 93 2.69 4.07 14.56
C ILE A 93 1.96 5.24 15.24
N LYS A 94 2.27 5.53 16.50
CA LYS A 94 1.71 6.69 17.23
C LYS A 94 2.19 8.03 16.66
N GLN A 95 3.38 8.07 16.08
CA GLN A 95 3.93 9.27 15.41
C GLN A 95 3.33 9.50 14.03
N MET A 96 2.74 8.47 13.42
CA MET A 96 2.10 8.58 12.11
C MET A 96 0.78 9.35 12.20
N ASP A 97 0.47 10.08 11.13
CA ASP A 97 -0.85 10.66 10.97
C ASP A 97 -1.90 9.59 10.57
N LYS A 98 -3.16 10.04 10.47
CA LYS A 98 -4.29 9.17 10.12
C LYS A 98 -4.18 8.58 8.71
N GLN A 99 -3.62 9.32 7.76
CA GLN A 99 -3.46 8.91 6.37
C GLN A 99 -2.31 7.91 6.21
N GLN A 100 -1.17 8.18 6.82
CA GLN A 100 0.00 7.30 6.88
C GLN A 100 -0.37 5.94 7.48
N ARG A 101 -1.16 5.89 8.56
CA ARG A 101 -1.66 4.62 9.11
C ARG A 101 -2.55 3.85 8.13
N THR A 102 -3.35 4.55 7.33
CA THR A 102 -4.14 3.93 6.25
C THR A 102 -3.23 3.41 5.12
N VAL A 103 -2.23 4.18 4.70
CA VAL A 103 -1.23 3.76 3.71
C VAL A 103 -0.48 2.52 4.18
N LEU A 104 0.00 2.50 5.43
CA LEU A 104 0.63 1.36 6.06
C LEU A 104 -0.28 0.12 6.00
N THR A 105 -1.56 0.28 6.34
CA THR A 105 -2.54 -0.83 6.29
C THR A 105 -2.66 -1.39 4.87
N LYS A 106 -2.72 -0.53 3.84
CA LYS A 106 -2.75 -0.98 2.44
C LYS A 106 -1.50 -1.80 2.07
N TYR A 107 -0.31 -1.35 2.47
CA TYR A 107 0.92 -2.10 2.22
C TYR A 107 0.99 -3.43 2.98
N LEU A 108 0.49 -3.49 4.22
CA LEU A 108 0.45 -4.73 4.99
C LEU A 108 -0.42 -5.80 4.31
N TYR A 109 -1.59 -5.42 3.78
CA TYR A 109 -2.43 -6.34 3.02
C TYR A 109 -1.79 -6.73 1.68
N LYS A 110 -1.20 -5.76 0.95
CA LYS A 110 -0.50 -6.05 -0.30
C LYS A 110 0.65 -7.04 -0.08
N LEU A 111 1.53 -6.79 0.89
CA LEU A 111 2.65 -7.65 1.23
C LEU A 111 2.19 -9.06 1.65
N SER A 112 1.08 -9.17 2.37
CA SER A 112 0.50 -10.49 2.74
C SER A 112 0.09 -11.32 1.52
N SER A 113 -0.25 -10.67 0.40
CA SER A 113 -0.59 -11.37 -0.85
C SER A 113 0.64 -11.78 -1.66
N MET A 114 1.76 -11.07 -1.50
CA MET A 114 3.01 -11.25 -2.25
C MET A 114 3.88 -12.38 -1.67
N PRO A 115 4.65 -13.09 -2.50
CA PRO A 115 5.61 -14.11 -2.03
C PRO A 115 6.64 -13.57 -1.02
N GLU A 116 7.18 -12.37 -1.26
CA GLU A 116 8.19 -11.72 -0.42
C GLU A 116 7.66 -11.43 0.98
N GLY A 117 6.42 -10.97 1.07
CA GLY A 117 5.78 -10.72 2.36
C GLY A 117 5.38 -12.00 3.07
N LYS A 118 4.92 -13.03 2.34
CA LYS A 118 4.65 -14.36 2.92
C LYS A 118 5.89 -14.98 3.55
N ALA A 119 7.07 -14.80 2.94
CA ALA A 119 8.34 -15.23 3.52
C ALA A 119 8.71 -14.47 4.81
N ASN A 120 8.16 -13.27 5.01
CA ASN A 120 8.40 -12.39 6.16
C ASN A 120 7.13 -12.21 7.03
N GLY A 121 6.28 -13.24 7.08
CA GLY A 121 4.95 -13.17 7.70
C GLY A 121 4.95 -12.66 9.15
N THR A 122 5.94 -13.03 9.96
CA THR A 122 6.07 -12.56 11.35
C THR A 122 6.20 -11.04 11.45
N VAL A 123 6.97 -10.41 10.56
CA VAL A 123 7.13 -8.95 10.53
C VAL A 123 5.79 -8.30 10.23
N ILE A 124 5.10 -8.79 9.20
CA ILE A 124 3.80 -8.24 8.78
C ILE A 124 2.75 -8.38 9.88
N LEU A 125 2.67 -9.55 10.53
CA LEU A 125 1.69 -9.80 11.59
C LEU A 125 1.93 -8.91 12.82
N ASN A 126 3.19 -8.72 13.22
CA ASN A 126 3.53 -7.80 14.32
C ASN A 126 3.11 -6.36 13.99
N TRP A 127 3.39 -5.89 12.77
CA TRP A 127 2.98 -4.56 12.31
C TRP A 127 1.46 -4.42 12.21
N MET A 128 0.75 -5.44 11.71
CA MET A 128 -0.72 -5.47 11.67
C MET A 128 -1.31 -5.37 13.07
N GLU A 129 -0.89 -6.24 13.99
CA GLU A 129 -1.39 -6.26 15.38
C GLU A 129 -1.25 -4.88 16.03
N LYS A 130 -0.06 -4.28 15.95
CA LYS A 130 0.22 -2.96 16.53
C LYS A 130 -0.51 -1.82 15.83
N THR A 131 -0.69 -1.91 14.51
CA THR A 131 -1.46 -0.91 13.75
C THR A 131 -2.92 -0.92 14.20
N PHE A 132 -3.51 -2.10 14.41
CA PHE A 132 -4.90 -2.23 14.84
C PHE A 132 -5.09 -1.86 16.31
N GLN A 133 -4.14 -2.16 17.18
CA GLN A 133 -4.16 -1.70 18.58
C GLN A 133 -4.16 -0.16 18.69
N VAL A 134 -3.41 0.54 17.83
CA VAL A 134 -3.31 2.01 17.88
C VAL A 134 -4.41 2.72 17.07
N ALA A 135 -4.73 2.23 15.88
CA ALA A 135 -5.61 2.90 14.91
C ALA A 135 -7.07 2.42 14.94
N GLY A 136 -7.32 1.28 15.61
CA GLY A 136 -8.58 0.56 15.57
C GLY A 136 -8.94 0.03 14.18
N GLU A 137 -10.16 -0.45 14.02
CA GLU A 137 -10.69 -1.01 12.76
C GLU A 137 -10.86 0.05 11.66
N SER A 138 -10.79 1.34 12.00
CA SER A 138 -11.07 2.43 11.07
C SER A 138 -10.10 2.47 9.87
N THR A 139 -8.87 1.97 10.02
CA THR A 139 -7.91 1.90 8.91
C THR A 139 -8.22 0.76 7.95
N ILE A 140 -8.77 -0.36 8.45
CA ILE A 140 -9.24 -1.49 7.65
C ILE A 140 -10.45 -1.07 6.83
N VAL A 141 -11.45 -0.43 7.47
CA VAL A 141 -12.63 0.08 6.77
C VAL A 141 -12.21 1.03 5.64
N ARG A 142 -11.28 1.97 5.92
CA ARG A 142 -10.75 2.85 4.86
C ARG A 142 -10.06 2.09 3.76
N HIS A 143 -9.23 1.10 4.09
CA HIS A 143 -8.56 0.27 3.08
C HIS A 143 -9.56 -0.42 2.15
N ILE A 144 -10.63 -1.02 2.70
CA ILE A 144 -11.65 -1.73 1.93
C ILE A 144 -12.48 -0.75 1.07
N THR A 145 -12.73 0.47 1.55
CA THR A 145 -13.51 1.48 0.81
C THR A 145 -12.69 2.29 -0.21
N ASP A 146 -11.37 2.40 -0.03
CA ASP A 146 -10.53 3.25 -0.88
C ASP A 146 -10.15 2.53 -2.17
N ARG A 147 -10.62 3.04 -3.31
CA ARG A 147 -10.31 2.50 -4.64
C ARG A 147 -8.86 2.76 -5.07
N ARG A 148 -8.12 3.64 -4.39
CA ARG A 148 -6.68 3.87 -4.63
C ARG A 148 -5.87 2.76 -3.97
N THR A 149 -5.39 1.82 -4.78
CA THR A 149 -4.56 0.71 -4.32
C THR A 149 -3.08 1.01 -4.50
N VAL A 150 -2.27 0.57 -3.53
CA VAL A 150 -0.81 0.45 -3.66
C VAL A 150 -0.44 -0.95 -4.10
#